data_AF-A0AAW0EJE6-F1
#
_entry.id   AF-A0AAW0EJE6-F1
#
_cell.length_a   1.000
_cell.length_b   1.000
_cell.length_c   1.000
_cell.angle_alpha   90.00
_cell.angle_beta   90.00
_cell.angle_gamma   90.00
#
_symmetry.space_group_name_H-M   'P 1'
#
loop_
_entity.id
_entity.type
_entity.pdbx_description
1 polymer ?
#
loop_
_entity_poly.entity_id
_entity_poly.type
_entity_poly.pdbx_seq_one_letter_code
_entity_poly.pdbx_strand_id
1 'polypeptide(L)'
;MFSSKKLLRILSNITYFLLLILIIIFAFLSAVALLSQAVRHAPNRNLNGNINALVIGVSYAVVLGISLLFCLNRRLAVRLRLQRISKAYTIIRRGDVPHPVHEYMTQEYMRTCLISYESLPTDVFHPGWGRPGKQYLVFDATQIRLCISPGTKYEGIRFRRALLDTIQVIDTLAHEVIPAHPSLKPHARMLHHFRFILPLLTTDDPEFTPLHYYDSAIQLARNSSTEPTEEEFTLGMQAADEIVKSLNDCRLEALESSITDFEGSTAES
;
A
#
# COMPACT_ATOMS: atom_id res chain seq x y z
N MET A 1 -0.37 -6.94 -26.39
CA MET A 1 -0.33 -7.03 -24.90
C MET A 1 -0.86 -8.38 -24.43
N PHE A 2 0.01 -9.40 -24.35
CA PHE A 2 -0.35 -10.65 -23.65
C PHE A 2 -0.46 -10.36 -22.15
N SER A 3 -1.66 -10.51 -21.60
CA SER A 3 -1.98 -10.26 -20.18
C SER A 3 -0.93 -10.87 -19.24
N SER A 4 -0.26 -10.03 -18.45
CA SER A 4 0.77 -10.40 -17.46
C SER A 4 0.41 -11.63 -16.62
N LYS A 5 -0.89 -11.83 -16.34
CA LYS A 5 -1.45 -12.98 -15.63
C LYS A 5 -1.23 -14.33 -16.36
N LYS A 6 -1.25 -14.35 -17.70
CA LYS A 6 -0.97 -15.55 -18.51
C LYS A 6 0.51 -15.91 -18.45
N LEU A 7 1.39 -14.91 -18.51
CA LEU A 7 2.84 -15.08 -18.48
C LEU A 7 3.30 -15.60 -17.11
N LEU A 8 2.82 -15.01 -16.02
CA LEU A 8 3.07 -15.49 -14.65
C LEU A 8 2.62 -16.95 -14.44
N ARG A 9 1.47 -17.33 -15.00
CA ARG A 9 0.97 -18.71 -14.93
C ARG A 9 1.86 -19.69 -15.70
N ILE A 10 2.33 -19.31 -16.88
CA ILE A 10 3.23 -20.14 -17.69
C ILE A 10 4.57 -20.29 -16.97
N LEU A 11 5.14 -19.19 -16.46
CA LEU A 11 6.39 -19.21 -15.71
C LEU A 11 6.29 -20.12 -14.49
N SER A 12 5.23 -19.97 -13.68
CA SER A 12 4.98 -20.80 -12.50
C SER A 12 4.90 -22.30 -12.84
N ASN A 13 4.22 -22.65 -13.93
CA ASN A 13 4.13 -24.05 -14.38
C ASN A 13 5.48 -24.60 -14.84
N ILE A 14 6.27 -23.81 -15.57
CA ILE A 14 7.61 -24.21 -16.03
C ILE A 14 8.54 -24.40 -14.83
N THR A 15 8.57 -23.47 -13.89
CA THR A 15 9.39 -23.57 -12.67
C THR A 15 9.04 -24.80 -11.85
N TYR A 16 7.74 -25.09 -11.67
CA TYR A 16 7.31 -26.29 -10.97
C TYR A 16 7.78 -27.58 -11.65
N PHE A 17 7.68 -27.65 -12.98
CA PHE A 17 8.11 -28.82 -13.75
C PHE A 17 9.62 -29.02 -13.69
N LEU A 18 10.40 -27.94 -13.79
CA LEU A 18 11.86 -27.98 -13.67
C LEU A 18 12.29 -28.47 -12.29
N LEU A 19 11.70 -27.93 -11.22
CA LEU A 19 11.97 -28.39 -9.85
C LEU A 19 11.65 -29.87 -9.66
N LEU A 20 10.54 -30.35 -10.23
CA LEU A 20 10.17 -31.76 -10.15
C LEU A 20 11.18 -32.66 -10.87
N ILE A 21 11.63 -32.30 -12.07
CA ILE A 21 12.67 -33.02 -12.80
C ILE A 21 13.98 -33.05 -12.00
N LEU A 22 14.37 -31.90 -11.46
CA LEU A 22 15.61 -31.77 -10.68
C LEU A 22 15.60 -32.65 -9.43
N ILE A 23 14.47 -32.72 -8.72
CA ILE A 23 14.29 -33.62 -7.56
C ILE A 23 14.40 -35.09 -7.98
N ILE A 24 13.78 -35.48 -9.11
CA ILE A 24 13.87 -36.85 -9.63
C ILE A 24 15.31 -37.21 -9.97
N ILE A 25 16.05 -36.32 -10.63
CA ILE A 25 17.46 -36.53 -10.99
C ILE A 25 18.31 -36.71 -9.74
N PHE A 26 18.19 -35.81 -8.75
CA PHE A 26 18.97 -35.93 -7.51
C PHE A 26 18.62 -37.20 -6.72
N ALA A 27 17.34 -37.55 -6.63
CA ALA A 27 16.91 -38.79 -5.99
C ALA A 27 17.52 -40.01 -6.70
N PHE A 28 17.48 -40.05 -8.03
CA PHE A 28 18.06 -41.13 -8.83
C PHE A 28 19.58 -41.23 -8.65
N LEU A 29 20.29 -40.11 -8.75
CA LEU A 29 21.74 -40.07 -8.55
C LEU A 29 22.12 -40.54 -7.13
N SER A 30 21.36 -40.14 -6.11
CA SER A 30 21.57 -40.59 -4.74
C SER A 30 21.38 -42.11 -4.59
N ALA A 31 20.35 -42.68 -5.23
CA ALA A 31 20.08 -44.11 -5.20
C ALA A 31 21.20 -44.91 -5.89
N VAL A 32 21.66 -44.45 -7.06
CA VAL A 32 22.78 -45.09 -7.78
C VAL A 32 24.08 -45.01 -6.98
N ALA A 33 24.36 -43.88 -6.34
CA ALA A 33 25.55 -43.70 -5.52
C ALA A 33 25.54 -44.66 -4.31
N LEU A 34 24.43 -44.76 -3.59
CA LEU A 34 24.29 -45.67 -2.44
C LEU A 34 24.32 -47.14 -2.86
N LEU A 35 23.70 -47.49 -3.99
CA LEU A 35 23.74 -48.85 -4.51
C LEU A 35 25.16 -49.23 -4.96
N SER A 36 25.87 -48.29 -5.59
CA SER A 36 27.29 -48.44 -5.95
C SER A 36 28.18 -48.65 -4.72
N GLN A 37 27.96 -47.89 -3.63
CA GLN A 37 28.65 -48.09 -2.36
C GLN A 37 28.31 -49.44 -1.74
N ALA A 38 27.03 -49.83 -1.70
CA ALA A 38 26.58 -51.10 -1.13
C ALA A 38 27.18 -52.31 -1.86
N VAL A 39 27.38 -52.23 -3.18
CA VAL A 39 28.04 -53.28 -3.97
C VAL A 39 29.54 -53.32 -3.72
N ARG A 40 30.20 -52.15 -3.59
CA ARG A 40 31.65 -52.08 -3.34
C ARG A 40 32.06 -52.61 -1.96
N HIS A 41 31.21 -52.42 -0.95
CA HIS A 41 31.45 -52.88 0.41
C HIS A 41 30.96 -54.31 0.69
N ALA A 42 30.41 -55.01 -0.29
CA ALA A 42 29.94 -56.38 -0.13
C ALA A 42 31.12 -57.39 -0.18
N PRO A 43 31.17 -58.40 0.72
CA PRO A 43 32.29 -59.34 0.82
C PRO A 43 32.53 -60.16 -0.47
N ASN A 44 31.49 -60.40 -1.28
CA ASN A 44 31.59 -61.17 -2.53
C ASN A 44 31.57 -60.29 -3.79
N ARG A 45 31.54 -58.94 -3.67
CA ARG A 45 31.40 -57.97 -4.78
C ARG A 45 30.24 -58.23 -5.76
N ASN A 46 29.35 -59.17 -5.44
CA ASN A 46 28.23 -59.59 -6.26
C ASN A 46 26.92 -58.99 -5.73
N LEU A 47 26.03 -58.64 -6.65
CA LEU A 47 24.67 -58.17 -6.35
C LEU A 47 23.78 -59.30 -5.78
N ASN A 48 24.04 -60.55 -6.19
CA ASN A 48 23.28 -61.71 -5.76
C ASN A 48 23.60 -62.04 -4.29
N GLY A 49 22.62 -61.83 -3.40
CA GLY A 49 22.70 -62.12 -1.97
C GLY A 49 23.03 -60.91 -1.08
N ASN A 50 23.16 -59.70 -1.63
CA ASN A 50 23.43 -58.50 -0.84
C ASN A 50 22.13 -57.89 -0.28
N ILE A 51 21.83 -58.22 0.98
CA ILE A 51 20.63 -57.72 1.69
C ILE A 51 20.64 -56.18 1.80
N ASN A 52 21.81 -55.55 1.96
CA ASN A 52 21.89 -54.09 2.06
C ASN A 52 21.49 -53.39 0.74
N ALA A 53 21.92 -53.93 -0.40
CA ALA A 53 21.53 -53.40 -1.71
C ALA A 53 20.02 -53.59 -1.96
N LEU A 54 19.44 -54.71 -1.51
CA LEU A 54 18.01 -54.96 -1.59
C LEU A 54 17.20 -53.99 -0.72
N VAL A 55 17.59 -53.76 0.53
CA VAL A 55 16.92 -52.82 1.45
C VAL A 55 16.99 -51.38 0.90
N ILE A 56 18.12 -50.97 0.34
CA ILE A 56 18.25 -49.66 -0.31
C ILE A 56 17.33 -49.58 -1.54
N GLY A 57 17.34 -50.59 -2.42
CA GLY A 57 16.47 -50.60 -3.59
C GLY A 57 14.98 -50.51 -3.24
N VAL A 58 14.54 -51.31 -2.25
CA VAL A 58 13.15 -51.32 -1.79
C VAL A 58 12.75 -49.99 -1.15
N SER A 59 13.59 -49.39 -0.32
CA SER A 59 13.26 -48.11 0.34
C SER A 59 13.08 -46.98 -0.67
N TYR A 60 13.93 -46.86 -1.69
CA TYR A 60 13.75 -45.89 -2.77
C TYR A 60 12.53 -46.16 -3.64
N ALA A 61 12.21 -47.43 -3.93
CA ALA A 61 11.00 -47.80 -4.67
C ALA A 61 9.72 -47.39 -3.91
N VAL A 62 9.68 -47.58 -2.59
CA VAL A 62 8.57 -47.16 -1.73
C VAL A 62 8.44 -45.64 -1.71
N VAL A 63 9.54 -44.91 -1.51
CA VAL A 63 9.55 -43.44 -1.52
C VAL A 63 9.08 -42.88 -2.86
N LEU A 64 9.52 -43.46 -3.97
CA LEU A 64 9.08 -43.07 -5.32
C LEU A 64 7.58 -43.33 -5.50
N GLY A 65 7.09 -44.49 -5.08
CA GLY A 65 5.68 -44.84 -5.14
C GLY A 65 4.79 -43.88 -4.34
N ILE A 66 5.15 -43.60 -3.09
CA ILE A 66 4.40 -42.67 -2.23
C ILE A 66 4.42 -41.25 -2.81
N SER A 67 5.58 -40.79 -3.30
CA SER A 67 5.71 -39.46 -3.89
C SER A 67 4.82 -39.30 -5.13
N LEU A 68 4.80 -40.33 -5.99
CA LEU A 68 3.99 -40.33 -7.20
C LEU A 68 2.48 -40.35 -6.87
N LEU A 69 2.06 -41.16 -5.91
CA LEU A 69 0.68 -41.19 -5.41
C LEU A 69 0.25 -39.82 -4.86
N PHE A 70 1.11 -39.16 -4.07
CA PHE A 70 0.82 -37.84 -3.53
C PHE A 70 0.70 -36.77 -4.65
N CYS A 71 1.61 -36.80 -5.62
CA CYS A 71 1.55 -35.91 -6.79
C CYS A 71 0.27 -36.12 -7.61
N LEU A 72 -0.14 -37.38 -7.84
CA LEU A 72 -1.38 -37.71 -8.54
C LEU A 72 -2.62 -37.24 -7.77
N ASN A 73 -2.70 -37.53 -6.48
CA ASN A 73 -3.81 -37.11 -5.62
C ASN A 73 -3.95 -35.59 -5.59
N ARG A 74 -2.84 -34.86 -5.47
CA ARG A 74 -2.85 -33.39 -5.52
C ARG A 74 -3.34 -32.87 -6.88
N ARG A 75 -2.88 -33.47 -7.99
CA ARG A 75 -3.29 -33.08 -9.35
C ARG A 75 -4.76 -33.36 -9.60
N LEU A 76 -5.28 -34.49 -9.12
CA LEU A 76 -6.69 -34.87 -9.21
C LEU A 76 -7.55 -33.94 -8.35
N ALA A 77 -7.18 -33.67 -7.10
CA ALA A 77 -7.91 -32.78 -6.20
C ALA A 77 -8.01 -31.35 -6.77
N VAL A 78 -6.92 -30.82 -7.35
CA VAL A 78 -6.93 -29.50 -8.00
C VAL A 78 -7.83 -29.51 -9.24
N ARG A 79 -7.78 -30.56 -10.06
CA ARG A 79 -8.67 -30.69 -11.23
C ARG A 79 -10.13 -30.77 -10.83
N LEU A 80 -10.46 -31.57 -9.83
CA LEU A 80 -11.82 -31.71 -9.30
C LEU A 80 -12.31 -30.39 -8.68
N ARG A 81 -11.47 -29.67 -7.93
CA ARG A 81 -11.81 -28.34 -7.39
C ARG A 81 -12.04 -27.32 -8.50
N LEU A 82 -11.21 -27.31 -9.55
CA LEU A 82 -11.38 -26.42 -10.71
C LEU A 82 -12.61 -26.78 -11.56
N GLN A 83 -13.03 -28.05 -11.59
CA GLN A 83 -14.27 -28.48 -12.21
C GLN A 83 -15.50 -28.10 -11.39
N ARG A 84 -15.38 -28.08 -10.05
CA ARG A 84 -16.45 -27.67 -9.12
C ARG A 84 -16.71 -26.16 -9.14
N ILE A 85 -15.71 -25.35 -9.46
CA ILE A 85 -15.93 -23.93 -9.78
C ILE A 85 -16.72 -23.93 -11.08
N SER A 86 -18.04 -23.77 -10.98
CA SER A 86 -18.93 -23.74 -12.12
C SER A 86 -18.44 -22.66 -13.09
N LYS A 87 -17.96 -23.08 -14.25
CA LYS A 87 -17.82 -22.21 -15.42
C LYS A 87 -19.20 -21.86 -16.02
N ALA A 88 -20.28 -22.03 -15.26
CA ALA A 88 -21.65 -21.90 -15.70
C ALA A 88 -22.13 -20.45 -15.48
N TYR A 89 -21.50 -19.52 -16.19
CA TYR A 89 -22.33 -18.55 -16.91
C TYR A 89 -22.67 -19.23 -18.24
N THR A 90 -23.52 -20.26 -18.19
CA THR A 90 -24.25 -20.65 -19.40
C THR A 90 -25.22 -19.51 -19.61
N ILE A 91 -24.89 -18.60 -20.52
CA ILE A 91 -25.78 -17.50 -20.89
C ILE A 91 -27.04 -18.20 -21.40
N ILE A 92 -28.10 -18.21 -20.59
CA ILE A 92 -29.39 -18.80 -20.95
C ILE A 92 -29.78 -18.16 -22.28
N ARG A 93 -29.75 -18.93 -23.37
CA ARG A 93 -30.14 -18.41 -24.68
C ARG A 93 -31.66 -18.33 -24.71
N ARG A 94 -32.18 -17.47 -25.59
CA ARG A 94 -33.62 -17.21 -25.76
C ARG A 94 -34.46 -18.47 -26.04
N GLY A 95 -33.83 -19.59 -26.44
CA GLY A 95 -34.48 -20.87 -26.68
C GLY A 95 -34.35 -21.91 -25.57
N ASP A 96 -33.59 -21.64 -24.50
CA ASP A 96 -33.33 -22.62 -23.44
C ASP A 96 -34.43 -22.63 -22.36
N VAL A 97 -35.27 -21.60 -22.34
CA VAL A 97 -36.38 -21.42 -21.38
C VAL A 97 -37.63 -20.89 -22.09
N PRO A 98 -38.84 -21.15 -21.57
CA PRO A 98 -40.06 -20.57 -22.09
C PRO A 98 -39.97 -19.03 -22.14
N HIS A 99 -40.49 -18.44 -23.22
CA HIS A 99 -40.44 -17.00 -23.46
C HIS A 99 -40.84 -16.12 -22.25
N PRO A 100 -41.92 -16.41 -21.49
CA PRO A 100 -42.29 -15.57 -20.33
C PRO A 100 -41.26 -15.62 -19.20
N VAL A 101 -40.58 -16.76 -19.03
CA VAL A 101 -39.51 -16.91 -18.02
C VAL A 101 -38.28 -16.11 -18.42
N HIS A 102 -37.92 -16.14 -19.71
CA HIS A 102 -36.81 -15.34 -20.24
C HIS A 102 -37.05 -13.83 -20.03
N GLU A 103 -38.26 -13.35 -20.32
CA GLU A 103 -38.62 -11.94 -20.13
C GLU A 103 -38.54 -11.52 -18.67
N TYR A 104 -39.11 -12.33 -17.76
CA TYR A 104 -39.02 -12.08 -16.32
C TYR A 104 -37.57 -12.03 -15.83
N MET A 105 -36.74 -13.00 -16.22
CA MET A 105 -35.31 -13.02 -15.87
C MET A 105 -34.57 -11.78 -16.39
N THR A 106 -34.87 -11.35 -17.62
CA THR A 106 -34.24 -10.16 -18.22
C THR A 106 -34.65 -8.91 -17.45
N GLN A 107 -35.92 -8.80 -17.07
CA GLN A 107 -36.45 -7.67 -16.32
C GLN A 107 -35.80 -7.56 -14.93
N GLU A 108 -35.74 -8.66 -14.17
CA GLU A 108 -35.10 -8.68 -12.84
C GLU A 108 -33.58 -8.45 -12.92
N TYR A 109 -32.93 -8.96 -13.97
CA TYR A 109 -31.52 -8.66 -14.22
C TYR A 109 -31.30 -7.16 -14.47
N MET A 110 -32.10 -6.55 -15.36
CA MET A 110 -32.02 -5.11 -15.65
C MET A 110 -32.31 -4.28 -14.41
N ARG A 111 -33.31 -4.66 -13.62
CA ARG A 111 -33.64 -4.01 -12.34
C ARG A 111 -32.47 -4.10 -11.37
N THR A 112 -31.84 -5.26 -11.25
CA THR A 112 -30.68 -5.46 -10.37
C THR A 112 -29.48 -4.63 -10.85
N CYS A 113 -29.23 -4.58 -12.16
CA CYS A 113 -28.19 -3.73 -12.73
C CYS A 113 -28.45 -2.25 -12.44
N LEU A 114 -29.69 -1.80 -12.58
CA LEU A 114 -30.07 -0.41 -12.28
C LEU A 114 -29.90 -0.09 -10.79
N ILE A 115 -30.40 -0.94 -9.90
CA ILE A 115 -30.19 -0.78 -8.44
C ILE A 115 -28.71 -0.75 -8.12
N SER A 116 -27.90 -1.65 -8.72
CA SER A 116 -26.46 -1.68 -8.48
C SER A 116 -25.77 -0.40 -8.95
N TYR A 117 -26.19 0.15 -10.10
CA TYR A 117 -25.65 1.39 -10.64
C TYR A 117 -26.04 2.59 -9.79
N GLU A 118 -27.31 2.69 -9.40
CA GLU A 118 -27.83 3.73 -8.51
C GLU A 118 -27.15 3.69 -7.13
N SER A 119 -26.82 2.49 -6.65
CA SER A 119 -26.15 2.28 -5.37
C SER A 119 -24.65 2.62 -5.38
N LEU A 120 -24.06 2.90 -6.55
CA LEU A 120 -22.67 3.33 -6.61
C LEU A 120 -22.53 4.69 -5.92
N PRO A 121 -21.55 4.85 -5.03
CA PRO A 121 -21.34 6.12 -4.35
C PRO A 121 -20.82 7.16 -5.36
N THR A 122 -21.68 8.07 -5.78
CA THR A 122 -21.38 9.16 -6.73
C THR A 122 -20.89 10.43 -6.03
N ASP A 123 -21.16 10.56 -4.73
CA ASP A 123 -20.71 11.68 -3.90
C ASP A 123 -20.08 11.19 -2.60
N VAL A 124 -18.85 10.68 -2.70
CA VAL A 124 -18.04 10.37 -1.53
C VAL A 124 -17.45 11.67 -0.99
N PHE A 125 -18.30 12.47 -0.34
CA PHE A 125 -17.85 13.60 0.47
C PHE A 125 -17.74 13.15 1.92
N HIS A 126 -16.52 13.20 2.46
CA HIS A 126 -16.28 13.02 3.88
C HIS A 126 -15.92 14.38 4.49
N PRO A 127 -16.67 14.85 5.51
CA PRO A 127 -16.28 16.04 6.26
C PRO A 127 -14.83 15.93 6.76
N GLY A 128 -14.06 17.01 6.65
CA GLY A 128 -12.63 17.02 7.01
C GLY A 128 -11.68 16.47 5.95
N TRP A 129 -12.16 16.17 4.74
CA TRP A 129 -11.34 15.80 3.59
C TRP A 129 -11.50 16.81 2.46
N GLY A 130 -10.42 17.05 1.72
CA GLY A 130 -10.50 17.82 0.48
C GLY A 130 -11.34 17.09 -0.57
N ARG A 131 -12.14 17.87 -1.32
CA ARG A 131 -13.10 17.32 -2.27
C ARG A 131 -12.37 16.80 -3.51
N PRO A 132 -12.59 15.53 -3.91
CA PRO A 132 -11.99 15.01 -5.12
C PRO A 132 -12.60 15.66 -6.36
N GLY A 133 -11.78 15.80 -7.41
CA GLY A 133 -12.29 16.22 -8.72
C GLY A 133 -13.33 15.24 -9.24
N LYS A 134 -14.43 15.75 -9.77
CA LYS A 134 -15.49 14.91 -10.34
C LYS A 134 -15.51 15.02 -11.85
N GLN A 135 -15.38 13.90 -12.52
CA GLN A 135 -15.60 13.80 -13.96
C GLN A 135 -17.06 13.43 -14.21
N TYR A 136 -17.79 14.26 -14.96
CA TYR A 136 -19.18 14.02 -15.32
C TYR A 136 -19.42 14.32 -16.81
N LEU A 137 -20.35 13.57 -17.40
CA LEU A 137 -20.79 13.79 -18.77
C LEU A 137 -21.97 14.76 -18.75
N VAL A 138 -21.88 15.83 -19.54
CA VAL A 138 -23.01 16.73 -19.81
C VAL A 138 -23.61 16.35 -21.14
N PHE A 139 -24.89 16.02 -21.14
CA PHE A 139 -25.67 15.71 -22.33
C PHE A 139 -26.38 16.98 -22.78
N ASP A 140 -25.93 17.56 -23.89
CA ASP A 140 -26.66 18.62 -24.59
C ASP A 140 -27.40 17.99 -25.79
N ALA A 141 -28.42 18.66 -26.32
CA ALA A 141 -29.33 18.14 -27.35
C ALA A 141 -28.62 17.67 -28.64
N THR A 142 -27.38 18.07 -28.84
CA THR A 142 -26.57 17.77 -30.04
C THR A 142 -25.21 17.12 -29.74
N GLN A 143 -24.74 17.08 -28.48
CA GLN A 143 -23.40 16.55 -28.16
C GLN A 143 -23.24 16.10 -26.70
N ILE A 144 -22.47 15.03 -26.49
CA ILE A 144 -21.97 14.61 -25.17
C ILE A 144 -20.62 15.28 -24.93
N ARG A 145 -20.52 16.11 -23.89
CA ARG A 145 -19.25 16.74 -23.48
C ARG A 145 -18.78 16.15 -22.16
N LEU A 146 -17.50 15.79 -22.10
CA LEU A 146 -16.84 15.42 -20.86
C LEU A 146 -16.46 16.69 -20.09
N CYS A 147 -17.03 16.86 -18.90
CA CYS A 147 -16.72 17.95 -17.99
C CYS A 147 -15.98 17.40 -16.76
N ILE A 148 -14.99 18.15 -16.29
CA ILE A 148 -14.25 17.84 -15.08
C ILE A 148 -14.51 19.00 -14.12
N SER A 149 -15.19 18.73 -13.01
CA SER A 149 -15.15 19.62 -11.84
C SER A 149 -13.73 19.57 -11.30
N PRO A 150 -13.00 20.70 -11.26
CA PRO A 150 -11.74 20.73 -10.54
C PRO A 150 -12.01 20.38 -9.08
N GLY A 151 -11.29 19.39 -8.56
CA GLY A 151 -11.28 19.10 -7.12
C GLY A 151 -10.76 20.30 -6.34
N THR A 152 -10.88 20.28 -5.02
CA THR A 152 -10.22 21.31 -4.23
C THR A 152 -8.70 21.08 -4.26
N LYS A 153 -7.90 22.12 -4.00
CA LYS A 153 -6.42 22.02 -3.96
C LYS A 153 -5.94 20.88 -3.05
N TYR A 154 -6.77 20.47 -2.10
CA TYR A 154 -6.46 19.52 -1.05
C TYR A 154 -7.06 18.12 -1.28
N GLU A 155 -7.34 17.74 -2.54
CA GLU A 155 -7.87 16.42 -2.87
C GLU A 155 -7.07 15.29 -2.18
N GLY A 156 -7.79 14.40 -1.49
CA GLY A 156 -7.20 13.25 -0.79
C GLY A 156 -6.49 13.59 0.53
N ILE A 157 -6.47 14.86 0.95
CA ILE A 157 -5.86 15.27 2.22
C ILE A 157 -6.93 15.25 3.31
N ARG A 158 -6.61 14.58 4.43
CA ARG A 158 -7.40 14.64 5.65
C ARG A 158 -6.92 15.80 6.51
N PHE A 159 -7.71 16.87 6.57
CA PHE A 159 -7.36 18.15 7.18
C PHE A 159 -6.86 18.02 8.61
N ARG A 160 -7.60 17.30 9.47
CA ARG A 160 -7.20 17.10 10.88
C ARG A 160 -5.82 16.49 11.01
N ARG A 161 -5.55 15.42 10.25
CA ARG A 161 -4.27 14.72 10.32
C ARG A 161 -3.14 15.58 9.77
N ALA A 162 -3.36 16.19 8.61
CA ALA A 162 -2.37 17.05 7.98
C ALA A 162 -1.97 18.22 8.90
N LEU A 163 -2.92 18.88 9.56
CA LEU A 163 -2.62 19.91 10.56
C LEU A 163 -1.80 19.37 11.73
N LEU A 164 -2.17 18.23 12.31
CA LEU A 164 -1.46 17.66 13.44
C LEU A 164 -0.03 17.19 13.09
N ASP A 165 0.19 16.74 11.86
CA ASP A 165 1.50 16.32 11.38
C ASP A 165 2.48 17.51 11.29
N THR A 166 2.00 18.74 11.08
CA THR A 166 2.85 19.95 11.07
C THR A 166 3.53 20.23 12.42
N ILE A 167 2.95 19.75 13.54
CA ILE A 167 3.49 20.03 14.89
C ILE A 167 4.90 19.47 15.02
N GLN A 168 5.13 18.25 14.51
CA GLN A 168 6.44 17.62 14.57
C GLN A 168 7.44 18.37 13.70
N VAL A 169 7.02 18.83 12.52
CA VAL A 169 7.89 19.60 11.60
C VAL A 169 8.37 20.89 12.26
N ILE A 170 7.44 21.67 12.82
CA ILE A 170 7.77 22.92 13.52
C ILE A 170 8.62 22.63 14.76
N ASP A 171 8.31 21.58 15.53
CA ASP A 171 9.10 21.22 16.71
C ASP A 171 10.54 20.84 16.37
N THR A 172 10.75 20.07 15.29
CA THR A 172 12.10 19.73 14.84
C THR A 172 12.90 20.96 14.43
N LEU A 173 12.29 21.89 13.68
CA LEU A 173 12.94 23.14 13.29
C LEU A 173 13.21 24.06 14.49
N ALA A 174 12.29 24.11 15.46
CA ALA A 174 12.49 24.90 16.68
C ALA A 174 13.70 24.41 17.49
N HIS A 175 13.95 23.09 17.56
CA HIS A 175 15.13 22.54 18.22
C HIS A 175 16.44 22.80 17.45
N GLU A 176 16.37 22.95 16.12
CA GLU A 176 17.54 23.35 15.32
C GLU A 176 17.94 24.81 15.60
N VAL A 177 16.96 25.72 15.71
CA VAL A 177 17.22 27.14 15.98
C VAL A 177 17.53 27.38 17.47
N ILE A 178 16.84 26.68 18.38
CA ILE A 178 16.99 26.81 19.83
C ILE A 178 17.28 25.41 20.41
N PRO A 179 18.55 25.00 20.54
CA PRO A 179 18.89 23.66 21.04
C PRO A 179 18.36 23.35 22.44
N ALA A 180 18.11 24.38 23.26
CA ALA A 180 17.53 24.26 24.60
C ALA A 180 15.99 24.28 24.63
N HIS A 181 15.32 24.19 23.47
CA HIS A 181 13.86 24.15 23.40
C HIS A 181 13.32 22.92 24.16
N PRO A 182 12.24 23.05 24.96
CA PRO A 182 11.69 21.91 25.68
C PRO A 182 11.10 20.87 24.73
N SER A 183 11.15 19.60 25.14
CA SER A 183 10.51 18.50 24.39
C SER A 183 8.98 18.65 24.31
N LEU A 184 8.40 18.34 23.16
CA LEU A 184 6.96 18.38 22.91
C LEU A 184 6.14 17.50 23.87
N LYS A 185 5.15 18.11 24.52
CA LYS A 185 4.17 17.40 25.37
C LYS A 185 2.87 17.13 24.59
N PRO A 186 2.31 15.90 24.61
CA PRO A 186 1.15 15.54 23.79
C PRO A 186 -0.08 16.44 23.96
N HIS A 187 -0.34 16.92 25.18
CA HIS A 187 -1.53 17.71 25.53
C HIS A 187 -1.23 19.19 25.81
N ALA A 188 0.00 19.65 25.61
CA ALA A 188 0.31 21.06 25.76
C ALA A 188 -0.31 21.86 24.60
N ARG A 189 -0.76 23.08 24.89
CA ARG A 189 -1.13 24.05 23.85
C ARG A 189 0.11 24.45 23.06
N MET A 190 -0.06 24.68 21.76
CA MET A 190 1.04 25.08 20.88
C MET A 190 1.57 26.45 21.28
N LEU A 191 0.68 27.36 21.67
CA LEU A 191 1.05 28.69 22.16
C LEU A 191 2.02 28.62 23.35
N HIS A 192 1.79 27.71 24.31
CA HIS A 192 2.68 27.55 25.47
C HIS A 192 3.98 26.83 25.12
N HIS A 193 3.90 25.80 24.26
CA HIS A 193 5.07 25.03 23.84
C HIS A 193 6.05 25.89 23.05
N PHE A 194 5.54 26.67 22.11
CA PHE A 194 6.30 27.51 21.19
C PHE A 194 6.46 28.96 21.67
N ARG A 195 6.22 29.25 22.95
CA ARG A 195 6.39 30.61 23.49
C ARG A 195 7.80 31.19 23.29
N PHE A 196 8.81 30.32 23.19
CA PHE A 196 10.21 30.71 23.06
C PHE A 196 10.59 31.14 21.63
N ILE A 197 9.84 30.67 20.63
CA ILE A 197 10.02 31.11 19.24
C ILE A 197 9.16 32.35 18.92
N LEU A 198 8.22 32.73 19.81
CA LEU A 198 7.35 33.90 19.62
C LEU A 198 8.13 35.19 19.29
N PRO A 199 9.27 35.50 19.95
CA PRO A 199 10.06 36.70 19.60
C PRO A 199 10.68 36.66 18.20
N LEU A 200 10.82 35.48 17.60
CA LEU A 200 11.37 35.28 16.24
C LEU A 200 10.30 35.41 15.16
N LEU A 201 9.03 35.29 15.53
CA LEU A 201 7.90 35.48 14.63
C LEU A 201 7.62 36.97 14.52
N THR A 202 8.34 37.65 13.63
CA THR A 202 8.12 39.06 13.32
C THR A 202 6.71 39.22 12.75
N THR A 203 5.91 40.12 13.32
CA THR A 203 4.57 40.43 12.79
C THR A 203 4.32 41.91 12.96
N ASP A 204 3.72 42.53 11.94
CA ASP A 204 3.38 43.95 11.93
C ASP A 204 2.27 44.29 12.95
N ASP A 205 1.44 43.29 13.31
CA ASP A 205 0.39 43.39 14.32
C ASP A 205 0.76 42.61 15.60
N PRO A 206 0.92 43.29 16.76
CA PRO A 206 1.33 42.66 18.01
C PRO A 206 0.22 41.82 18.67
N GLU A 207 -1.03 41.95 18.20
CA GLU A 207 -2.19 41.34 18.86
C GLU A 207 -2.48 39.90 18.37
N PHE A 208 -2.11 39.57 17.12
CA PHE A 208 -2.36 38.24 16.53
C PHE A 208 -1.16 37.74 15.73
N THR A 209 -0.26 37.03 16.40
CA THR A 209 0.86 36.36 15.72
C THR A 209 0.39 35.09 15.00
N PRO A 210 1.14 34.61 13.98
CA PRO A 210 0.85 33.34 13.30
C PRO A 210 0.69 32.15 14.28
N LEU A 211 1.39 32.19 15.41
CA LEU A 211 1.26 31.18 16.46
C LEU A 211 -0.13 31.10 17.09
N HIS A 212 -0.87 32.21 17.17
CA HIS A 212 -2.25 32.23 17.69
C HIS A 212 -3.21 31.54 16.73
N TYR A 213 -3.12 31.88 15.44
CA TYR A 213 -3.90 31.21 14.39
C TYR A 213 -3.58 29.72 14.34
N TYR A 214 -2.30 29.36 14.40
CA TYR A 214 -1.86 27.98 14.44
C TYR A 214 -2.37 27.24 15.69
N ASP A 215 -2.25 27.82 16.90
CA ASP A 215 -2.77 27.18 18.12
C ASP A 215 -4.28 26.94 18.01
N SER A 216 -5.05 27.93 17.54
CA SER A 216 -6.49 27.78 17.36
C SER A 216 -6.86 26.62 16.41
N ALA A 217 -6.17 26.52 15.26
CA ALA A 217 -6.39 25.45 14.30
C ALA A 217 -6.03 24.08 14.88
N ILE A 218 -4.94 23.98 15.65
CA ILE A 218 -4.56 22.74 16.33
C ILE A 218 -5.54 22.38 17.46
N GLN A 219 -6.05 23.34 18.22
CA GLN A 219 -7.08 23.07 19.24
C GLN A 219 -8.37 22.54 18.62
N LEU A 220 -8.81 23.14 17.50
CA LEU A 220 -9.94 22.61 16.72
C LEU A 220 -9.66 21.18 16.24
N ALA A 221 -8.48 20.94 15.66
CA ALA A 221 -8.08 19.62 15.19
C ALA A 221 -7.93 18.57 16.31
N ARG A 222 -7.59 18.95 17.55
CA ARG A 222 -7.44 18.01 18.66
C ARG A 222 -8.75 17.74 19.40
N ASN A 223 -9.49 18.80 19.70
CA ASN A 223 -10.55 18.76 20.71
C ASN A 223 -11.95 18.92 20.13
N SER A 224 -12.10 19.44 18.91
CA SER A 224 -13.43 19.60 18.31
C SER A 224 -14.05 18.26 17.98
N SER A 225 -15.34 18.11 18.29
CA SER A 225 -16.18 17.01 17.84
C SER A 225 -16.48 17.07 16.34
N THR A 226 -16.40 18.26 15.74
CA THR A 226 -16.58 18.45 14.30
C THR A 226 -15.24 18.38 13.57
N GLU A 227 -15.26 17.88 12.34
CA GLU A 227 -14.08 17.91 11.46
C GLU A 227 -13.85 19.34 10.94
N PRO A 228 -12.58 19.79 10.83
CA PRO A 228 -12.27 21.15 10.39
C PRO A 228 -12.74 21.38 8.95
N THR A 229 -13.17 22.60 8.68
CA THR A 229 -13.54 23.06 7.34
C THR A 229 -12.31 23.32 6.48
N GLU A 230 -12.50 23.46 5.17
CA GLU A 230 -11.41 23.78 4.26
C GLU A 230 -10.81 25.17 4.54
N GLU A 231 -11.64 26.15 4.89
CA GLU A 231 -11.19 27.50 5.25
C GLU A 231 -10.34 27.48 6.53
N GLU A 232 -10.81 26.83 7.60
CA GLU A 232 -10.05 26.67 8.85
C GLU A 232 -8.74 25.91 8.62
N PHE A 233 -8.77 24.88 7.77
CA PHE A 233 -7.58 24.15 7.36
C PHE A 233 -6.59 25.05 6.62
N THR A 234 -7.06 25.87 5.67
CA THR A 234 -6.19 26.79 4.91
C THR A 234 -5.52 27.81 5.82
N LEU A 235 -6.27 28.42 6.75
CA LEU A 235 -5.73 29.38 7.71
C LEU A 235 -4.69 28.74 8.64
N GLY A 236 -5.01 27.57 9.19
CA GLY A 236 -4.07 26.83 10.03
C GLY A 236 -2.80 26.43 9.29
N MET A 237 -2.92 26.07 8.01
CA MET A 237 -1.76 25.69 7.20
C MET A 237 -0.91 26.90 6.82
N GLN A 238 -1.52 28.02 6.43
CA GLN A 238 -0.79 29.27 6.16
C GLN A 238 0.01 29.73 7.39
N ALA A 239 -0.62 29.70 8.57
CA ALA A 239 0.05 30.07 9.82
C ALA A 239 1.24 29.15 10.14
N ALA A 240 1.12 27.84 9.89
CA ALA A 240 2.23 26.92 10.08
C ALA A 240 3.35 27.14 9.05
N ASP A 241 3.02 27.41 7.79
CA ASP A 241 4.00 27.73 6.74
C ASP A 241 4.78 29.01 7.08
N GLU A 242 4.11 30.03 7.63
CA GLU A 242 4.75 31.26 8.12
C GLU A 242 5.72 30.98 9.26
N ILE A 243 5.33 30.18 10.26
CA ILE A 243 6.22 29.77 11.36
C ILE A 243 7.44 29.02 10.83
N VAL A 244 7.22 28.06 9.94
CA VAL A 244 8.31 27.29 9.30
C VAL A 244 9.25 28.21 8.53
N LYS A 245 8.70 29.17 7.79
CA LYS A 245 9.50 30.14 7.05
C LYS A 245 10.35 30.99 7.99
N SER A 246 9.76 31.61 9.01
CA SER A 246 10.51 32.43 9.99
C SER A 246 11.63 31.64 10.68
N LEU A 247 11.39 30.38 11.06
CA LEU A 247 12.41 29.54 11.68
C LEU A 247 13.55 29.19 10.70
N ASN A 248 13.23 28.92 9.43
CA ASN A 248 14.25 28.67 8.42
C ASN A 248 15.08 29.92 8.11
N ASP A 249 14.44 31.09 8.06
CA ASP A 249 15.12 32.37 7.86
C ASP A 249 16.13 32.60 9.01
N CYS A 250 15.70 32.45 10.27
CA CYS A 250 16.60 32.53 11.43
C CYS A 250 17.74 31.50 11.39
N ARG A 251 17.45 30.27 10.94
CA ARG A 251 18.46 29.22 10.79
C ARG A 251 19.51 29.59 9.75
N LEU A 252 19.10 30.18 8.62
CA LEU A 252 20.01 30.62 7.57
C LEU A 252 20.87 31.80 8.03
N GLU A 253 20.27 32.79 8.69
CA GLU A 253 20.99 33.94 9.27
C GLU A 253 22.07 33.50 10.29
N ALA A 254 21.75 32.51 11.13
CA ALA A 254 22.70 31.94 12.07
C ALA A 254 23.88 31.23 11.38
N LEU A 255 23.63 30.54 10.26
CA LEU A 255 24.67 29.88 9.47
C LEU A 255 25.57 30.90 8.75
N GLU A 256 24.99 31.95 8.17
CA GLU A 256 25.74 33.03 7.51
C GLU A 256 26.64 33.77 8.50
N SER A 257 26.13 34.08 9.70
CA SER A 257 26.90 34.75 10.75
C SER A 257 28.12 33.93 11.19
N SER A 258 27.97 32.60 11.29
CA SER A 258 29.09 31.71 11.64
C SER A 258 30.18 31.67 10.57
N ILE A 259 29.87 31.94 9.29
CA ILE A 259 30.85 31.96 8.20
C ILE A 259 31.62 33.28 8.24
N THR A 260 30.93 34.40 8.44
CA THR A 260 31.56 35.73 8.50
C THR A 260 32.53 35.87 9.67
N ASP A 261 32.22 35.26 10.82
CA ASP A 261 33.11 35.24 11.99
C ASP A 261 34.39 34.44 11.73
N PHE A 262 34.29 33.36 10.94
CA PHE A 262 35.45 32.54 10.55
C PHE A 262 36.38 33.30 9.60
N GLU A 263 35.83 33.95 8.56
CA GLU A 263 36.63 34.73 7.59
C GLU A 263 37.30 35.96 8.25
N GLY A 264 36.60 36.65 9.16
CA GLY A 264 37.17 37.75 9.93
C GLY A 264 38.36 37.33 10.80
N SER A 265 38.28 36.15 11.43
CA SER A 265 39.38 35.64 12.26
C SER A 265 40.64 35.25 11.48
N THR A 266 40.50 34.89 10.19
CA THR A 266 41.64 34.53 9.32
C THR A 266 42.31 35.74 8.66
N ALA A 267 41.66 36.90 8.62
CA ALA A 267 42.21 38.11 8.04
C ALA A 267 43.05 38.95 9.02
N GLU A 268 42.97 38.67 10.33
CA GLU A 268 43.71 39.36 11.39
C GLU A 268 44.96 38.59 11.89
N SER A 269 45.36 37.50 11.23
CA SER A 269 46.59 36.74 11.50
C SER A 269 47.61 36.87 10.38
#